data_AF-A0A0Q1B787-F1
#
_entry.id   AF-A0A0Q1B787-F1
#
_cell.length_a   1.000
_cell.length_b   1.000
_cell.length_c   1.000
_cell.angle_alpha   90.00
_cell.angle_beta   90.00
_cell.angle_gamma   90.00
#
_symmetry.space_group_name_H-M   'P 1'
#
loop_
_entity.id
_entity.type
_entity.pdbx_description
1 polymer ?
#
loop_
_entity_poly.entity_id
_entity_poly.type
_entity_poly.pdbx_seq_one_letter_code
_entity_poly.pdbx_strand_id
1 'polypeptide(L)'
;MNKNVFLLTALVLKLAISTAWGYNEILGLPDEQLVFSFVVDTGQIVSVFIADDQSYLVCRWGNPEQLILQYPQQSELSQSWNLFIYDYYLRPGEAVNAGLDLNYLYFEDENNQYMIYQEYSAEGNSNQVGIIVTDLFSHHQQDISGDPLTVKGSLINLRDYQSLRFPGEVIDIHKQ
;
A
#
# COMPACT_ATOMS: atom_id res chain seq x y z
N MET A 1 -6.56 -47.52 -0.88
CA MET A 1 -6.70 -46.39 0.06
C MET A 1 -6.29 -45.13 -0.68
N ASN A 2 -7.22 -44.49 -1.39
CA ASN A 2 -6.97 -43.21 -2.06
C ASN A 2 -7.90 -42.19 -1.41
N LYS A 3 -7.34 -41.28 -0.63
CA LYS A 3 -8.08 -40.19 -0.01
C LYS A 3 -7.71 -38.89 -0.73
N ASN A 4 -8.74 -38.32 -1.34
CA ASN A 4 -9.03 -36.89 -1.38
C ASN A 4 -8.13 -36.03 -2.27
N VAL A 5 -8.51 -35.96 -3.55
CA VAL A 5 -8.30 -34.79 -4.39
C VAL A 5 -9.20 -33.67 -3.85
N PHE A 6 -8.62 -32.71 -3.13
CA PHE A 6 -9.28 -31.43 -2.84
C PHE A 6 -9.04 -30.52 -4.04
N LEU A 7 -10.03 -30.47 -4.93
CA LEU A 7 -10.13 -29.49 -6.01
C LEU A 7 -10.88 -28.27 -5.43
N LEU A 8 -10.14 -27.26 -4.98
CA LEU A 8 -10.69 -25.95 -4.66
C LEU A 8 -10.67 -25.12 -5.95
N THR A 9 -11.80 -25.12 -6.65
CA THR A 9 -12.08 -24.21 -7.77
C THR A 9 -13.13 -23.20 -7.38
N ALA A 10 -12.75 -21.92 -7.36
CA ALA A 10 -13.56 -20.83 -7.90
C ALA A 10 -12.72 -19.53 -7.95
N LEU A 11 -11.79 -19.44 -8.92
CA LEU A 11 -11.30 -18.13 -9.36
C LEU A 11 -12.38 -17.56 -10.28
N VAL A 12 -13.25 -16.70 -9.74
CA VAL A 12 -14.17 -15.91 -10.56
C VAL A 12 -13.33 -14.83 -11.24
N LEU A 13 -12.90 -15.11 -12.47
CA LEU A 13 -12.24 -14.13 -13.31
C LEU A 13 -13.28 -13.06 -13.70
N LYS A 14 -13.37 -11.99 -12.90
CA LYS A 14 -14.07 -10.77 -13.30
C LYS A 14 -13.42 -10.29 -14.60
N LEU A 15 -14.15 -10.31 -15.72
CA LEU A 15 -13.72 -9.57 -16.90
C LEU A 15 -13.70 -8.09 -16.52
N ALA A 16 -12.52 -7.57 -16.21
CA ALA A 16 -12.30 -6.14 -16.13
C ALA A 16 -12.57 -5.58 -17.53
N ILE A 17 -13.63 -4.79 -17.67
CA ILE A 17 -13.76 -3.88 -18.79
C ILE A 17 -12.61 -2.89 -18.59
N SER A 18 -11.51 -3.09 -19.31
CA SER A 18 -10.40 -2.15 -19.33
C SER A 18 -10.89 -0.88 -20.00
N THR A 19 -11.38 0.04 -19.18
CA THR A 19 -11.22 1.44 -19.56
C THR A 19 -9.71 1.62 -19.66
N ALA A 20 -9.20 1.90 -20.85
CA ALA A 20 -7.77 2.09 -21.10
C ALA A 20 -7.36 3.42 -20.47
N TRP A 21 -7.16 3.42 -19.17
CA TRP A 21 -6.50 4.51 -18.47
C TRP A 21 -5.04 4.38 -18.87
N GLY A 22 -4.48 5.45 -19.44
CA GLY A 22 -3.07 5.49 -19.85
C GLY A 22 -2.18 5.62 -18.61
N TYR A 23 -2.10 4.55 -17.83
CA TYR A 23 -1.16 4.47 -16.71
C TYR A 23 0.27 4.58 -17.24
N ASN A 24 1.08 5.43 -16.60
CA ASN A 24 2.49 5.49 -16.90
C ASN A 24 3.23 4.25 -16.34
N GLU A 25 4.55 4.21 -16.51
CA GLU A 25 5.40 3.09 -16.05
C GLU A 25 5.34 2.83 -14.54
N ILE A 26 4.79 3.73 -13.74
CA ILE A 26 4.62 3.59 -12.29
C ILE A 26 3.15 3.56 -11.86
N LEU A 27 2.21 3.37 -12.79
CA LEU A 27 0.77 3.31 -12.52
C LEU A 27 0.09 4.65 -12.17
N GLY A 28 0.71 5.77 -12.53
CA GLY A 28 0.15 7.11 -12.33
C GLY A 28 -0.68 7.59 -13.51
N LEU A 29 -1.63 8.48 -13.23
CA LEU A 29 -2.43 9.23 -14.20
C LEU A 29 -1.84 10.64 -14.43
N PRO A 30 -2.24 11.36 -15.49
CA PRO A 30 -1.67 12.67 -15.81
C PRO A 30 -1.80 13.73 -14.72
N ASP A 31 -2.89 13.72 -13.94
CA ASP A 31 -3.20 14.73 -12.91
C ASP A 31 -2.88 14.22 -11.49
N GLU A 32 -1.86 13.38 -11.37
CA GLU A 32 -1.44 12.74 -10.12
C GLU A 32 0.07 12.93 -9.86
N GLN A 33 0.40 13.25 -8.61
CA GLN A 33 1.76 13.34 -8.11
C GLN A 33 2.15 12.04 -7.42
N LEU A 34 3.31 11.51 -7.80
CA LEU A 34 3.89 10.36 -7.14
C LEU A 34 4.30 10.71 -5.70
N VAL A 35 3.79 9.95 -4.73
CA VAL A 35 4.26 9.97 -3.34
C VAL A 35 5.37 8.94 -3.16
N PHE A 36 5.08 7.69 -3.51
CA PHE A 36 5.94 6.55 -3.25
C PHE A 36 5.69 5.43 -4.25
N SER A 37 6.73 4.77 -4.74
CA SER A 37 6.61 3.61 -5.62
C SER A 37 7.83 2.70 -5.51
N PHE A 38 7.63 1.40 -5.71
CA PHE A 38 8.67 0.38 -5.76
C PHE A 38 8.19 -0.84 -6.55
N VAL A 39 9.13 -1.70 -6.94
CA VAL A 39 8.86 -2.98 -7.61
C VAL A 39 8.96 -4.11 -6.60
N VAL A 40 7.96 -4.98 -6.53
CA VAL A 40 7.99 -6.23 -5.75
C VAL A 40 8.72 -7.34 -6.49
N ASP A 41 9.17 -8.37 -5.78
CA ASP A 41 9.93 -9.50 -6.33
C ASP A 41 9.28 -10.21 -7.54
N THR A 42 7.95 -10.09 -7.68
CA THR A 42 7.18 -10.63 -8.83
C THR A 42 7.27 -9.75 -10.09
N GLY A 43 7.94 -8.60 -10.03
CA GLY A 43 8.03 -7.61 -11.10
C GLY A 43 6.84 -6.65 -11.18
N GLN A 44 5.86 -6.79 -10.28
CA GLN A 44 4.73 -5.86 -10.17
C GLN A 44 5.16 -4.60 -9.43
N ILE A 45 4.42 -3.52 -9.62
CA ILE A 45 4.70 -2.19 -9.11
C ILE A 45 3.63 -1.86 -8.08
N VAL A 46 4.06 -1.40 -6.91
CA VAL A 46 3.18 -0.77 -5.91
C VAL A 46 3.47 0.72 -5.93
N SER A 47 2.43 1.54 -6.02
CA SER A 47 2.56 2.99 -6.13
C SER A 47 1.45 3.70 -5.36
N VAL A 48 1.81 4.81 -4.75
CA VAL A 48 0.93 5.71 -4.00
C VAL A 48 1.00 7.09 -4.64
N PHE A 49 -0.16 7.67 -4.92
CA PHE A 49 -0.30 8.96 -5.59
C PHE A 49 -1.27 9.87 -4.84
N ILE A 50 -1.03 11.17 -4.96
CA ILE A 50 -1.98 12.21 -4.56
C ILE A 50 -2.39 12.97 -5.82
N ALA A 51 -3.68 13.27 -6.00
CA ALA A 51 -4.14 14.12 -7.08
C ALA A 51 -3.45 15.50 -7.04
N ASP A 52 -3.18 16.13 -8.18
CA ASP A 52 -2.54 17.46 -8.23
C ASP A 52 -3.29 18.53 -7.42
N ASP A 53 -4.63 18.43 -7.38
CA ASP A 53 -5.52 19.30 -6.59
C ASP A 53 -5.71 18.83 -5.14
N GLN A 54 -5.00 17.77 -4.72
CA GLN A 54 -5.07 17.10 -3.42
C GLN A 54 -6.44 16.52 -3.07
N SER A 55 -7.32 16.35 -4.06
CA SER A 55 -8.68 15.84 -3.83
C SER A 55 -8.73 14.37 -3.38
N TYR A 56 -7.70 13.58 -3.69
CA TYR A 56 -7.62 12.19 -3.26
C TYR A 56 -6.19 11.67 -3.10
N LEU A 57 -6.07 10.59 -2.31
CA LEU A 57 -4.94 9.69 -2.21
C LEU A 57 -5.34 8.34 -2.82
N VAL A 58 -4.43 7.69 -3.56
CA VAL A 58 -4.70 6.39 -4.19
C VAL A 58 -3.47 5.51 -4.16
N CYS A 59 -3.66 4.22 -3.87
CA CYS A 59 -2.68 3.16 -4.01
C CYS A 59 -3.04 2.28 -5.21
N ARG A 60 -2.06 1.91 -6.02
CA ARG A 60 -2.21 0.96 -7.12
C ARG A 60 -1.13 -0.11 -7.06
N TRP A 61 -1.52 -1.36 -7.32
CA TRP A 61 -0.62 -2.49 -7.44
C TRP A 61 -0.89 -3.24 -8.74
N GLY A 62 0.15 -3.52 -9.53
CA GLY A 62 0.04 -4.26 -10.78
C GLY A 62 1.16 -3.93 -11.75
N ASN A 63 0.85 -3.84 -13.03
CA ASN A 63 1.75 -3.33 -14.07
C ASN A 63 0.94 -2.44 -15.04
N PRO A 64 1.57 -1.70 -15.96
CA PRO A 64 0.86 -0.79 -16.84
C PRO A 64 -0.20 -1.46 -17.75
N GLU A 65 -0.07 -2.77 -18.00
CA GLU A 65 -1.02 -3.53 -18.82
C GLU A 65 -2.17 -4.13 -17.99
N GLN A 66 -1.92 -4.41 -16.71
CA GLN A 66 -2.86 -5.08 -15.82
C GLN A 66 -2.73 -4.56 -14.38
N LEU A 67 -3.77 -3.86 -13.95
CA LEU A 67 -3.97 -3.55 -12.55
C LEU A 67 -4.47 -4.79 -11.79
N ILE A 68 -3.87 -5.04 -10.63
CA ILE A 68 -4.30 -6.07 -9.68
C ILE A 68 -5.20 -5.44 -8.62
N LEU A 69 -4.82 -4.25 -8.15
CA LEU A 69 -5.51 -3.52 -7.09
C LEU A 69 -5.43 -2.02 -7.36
N GLN A 70 -6.57 -1.34 -7.23
CA GLN A 70 -6.64 0.10 -7.01
C GLN A 70 -7.42 0.31 -5.72
N TYR A 71 -6.86 1.10 -4.81
CA TYR A 71 -7.52 1.47 -3.58
C TYR A 71 -7.41 2.98 -3.31
N PRO A 72 -8.49 3.68 -2.98
CA PRO A 72 -9.87 3.19 -2.99
C PRO A 72 -10.37 2.92 -4.41
N GLN A 73 -11.53 2.27 -4.54
CA GLN A 73 -12.17 2.15 -5.84
C GLN A 73 -12.58 3.53 -6.38
N GLN A 74 -12.77 3.65 -7.69
CA GLN A 74 -13.06 4.93 -8.35
C GLN A 74 -14.20 5.72 -7.71
N SER A 75 -15.25 5.03 -7.25
CA SER A 75 -16.42 5.63 -6.59
C SER A 75 -16.13 6.25 -5.23
N GLU A 76 -15.00 5.92 -4.61
CA GLU A 76 -14.65 6.25 -3.23
C GLU A 76 -13.49 7.25 -3.14
N LEU A 77 -12.86 7.63 -4.26
CA LEU A 77 -11.70 8.54 -4.29
C LEU A 77 -11.92 9.84 -3.52
N SER A 78 -13.13 10.43 -3.62
CA SER A 78 -13.48 11.66 -2.90
C SER A 78 -13.41 11.56 -1.36
N GLN A 79 -13.38 10.34 -0.81
CA GLN A 79 -13.28 10.06 0.62
C GLN A 79 -11.95 9.40 1.02
N SER A 80 -11.05 9.19 0.04
CA SER A 80 -9.83 8.40 0.16
C SER A 80 -8.98 8.71 1.38
N TRP A 81 -8.78 9.98 1.72
CA TRP A 81 -7.98 10.40 2.87
C TRP A 81 -8.40 9.73 4.19
N ASN A 82 -9.70 9.46 4.37
CA ASN A 82 -10.23 8.80 5.56
C ASN A 82 -10.17 7.26 5.51
N LEU A 83 -9.78 6.70 4.37
CA LEU A 83 -9.70 5.26 4.11
C LEU A 83 -8.27 4.72 4.30
N PHE A 84 -7.29 5.61 4.44
CA PHE A 84 -5.92 5.25 4.79
C PHE A 84 -5.61 5.61 6.23
N ILE A 85 -4.74 4.81 6.85
CA ILE A 85 -4.11 5.11 8.13
C ILE A 85 -2.61 5.20 7.88
N TYR A 86 -1.98 6.27 8.31
CA TYR A 86 -0.54 6.43 8.23
C TYR A 86 0.07 6.37 9.63
N ASP A 87 1.14 5.61 9.78
CA ASP A 87 1.88 5.47 11.03
C ASP A 87 3.39 5.58 10.76
N TYR A 88 4.13 6.07 11.75
CA TYR A 88 5.58 6.10 11.66
C TYR A 88 6.24 6.04 13.03
N TYR A 89 7.46 5.48 13.04
CA TYR A 89 8.35 5.50 14.20
C TYR A 89 9.70 6.05 13.79
N LEU A 90 10.06 7.21 14.35
CA LEU A 90 11.36 7.84 14.16
C LEU A 90 12.16 7.79 15.45
N ARG A 91 13.27 7.05 15.44
CA ARG A 91 14.33 7.12 16.45
C ARG A 91 15.53 7.81 15.84
N PRO A 92 15.74 9.12 16.11
CA PRO A 92 16.89 9.82 15.55
C PRO A 92 18.18 9.22 16.09
N GLY A 93 19.17 9.02 15.22
CA GLY A 93 20.47 8.50 15.61
C GLY A 93 21.24 7.88 14.45
N GLU A 94 22.53 7.71 14.65
CA GLU A 94 23.41 6.96 13.75
C GLU A 94 23.43 5.47 14.17
N ALA A 95 24.27 4.66 13.51
CA ALA A 95 24.44 3.24 13.82
C ALA A 95 24.66 2.96 15.32
N VAL A 96 25.46 3.78 16.01
CA VAL A 96 25.75 3.63 17.45
C VAL A 96 24.53 3.78 18.36
N ASN A 97 23.51 4.50 17.89
CA ASN A 97 22.26 4.72 18.60
C ASN A 97 21.10 3.93 17.98
N ALA A 98 21.44 3.03 17.05
CA ALA A 98 20.51 2.27 16.23
C ALA A 98 19.39 3.17 15.67
N GLY A 99 19.74 4.24 14.96
CA GLY A 99 18.74 5.10 14.32
C GLY A 99 17.71 4.31 13.51
N LEU A 100 16.43 4.67 13.61
CA LEU A 100 15.33 4.04 12.89
C LEU A 100 14.45 5.11 12.25
N ASP A 101 14.01 4.85 11.02
CA ASP A 101 12.95 5.61 10.36
C ASP A 101 12.00 4.60 9.70
N LEU A 102 10.89 4.32 10.38
CA LEU A 102 9.90 3.31 9.98
C LEU A 102 8.61 4.02 9.56
N ASN A 103 8.09 3.74 8.37
CA ASN A 103 6.90 4.38 7.82
C ASN A 103 5.96 3.35 7.25
N TYR A 104 4.66 3.51 7.56
CA TYR A 104 3.63 2.55 7.22
C TYR A 104 2.38 3.24 6.69
N LEU A 105 1.82 2.71 5.61
CA LEU A 105 0.51 3.10 5.09
C LEU A 105 -0.41 1.89 5.08
N TYR A 106 -1.51 1.97 5.83
CA TYR A 106 -2.48 0.91 5.97
C TYR A 106 -3.79 1.26 5.25
N PHE A 107 -4.44 0.22 4.74
CA PHE A 107 -5.81 0.29 4.25
C PHE A 107 -6.42 -1.12 4.21
N GLU A 108 -7.75 -1.19 4.07
CA GLU A 108 -8.49 -2.44 3.99
C GLU A 108 -9.33 -2.47 2.72
N ASP A 109 -9.24 -3.57 1.96
CA ASP A 109 -10.06 -3.84 0.78
C ASP A 109 -10.63 -5.25 0.86
N GLU A 110 -11.94 -5.35 0.70
CA GLU A 110 -12.73 -6.57 0.89
C GLU A 110 -12.42 -7.28 2.25
N ASN A 111 -11.74 -8.44 2.22
CA ASN A 111 -11.39 -9.23 3.41
C ASN A 111 -9.89 -9.18 3.74
N ASN A 112 -9.15 -8.22 3.18
CA ASN A 112 -7.71 -8.10 3.38
C ASN A 112 -7.35 -6.75 3.97
N GLN A 113 -6.39 -6.75 4.88
CA GLN A 113 -5.66 -5.56 5.29
C GLN A 113 -4.32 -5.52 4.59
N TYR A 114 -3.97 -4.34 4.07
CA TYR A 114 -2.73 -4.07 3.39
C TYR A 114 -1.89 -3.11 4.22
N MET A 115 -0.61 -3.39 4.36
CA MET A 115 0.38 -2.49 4.98
C MET A 115 1.55 -2.31 4.02
N ILE A 116 1.68 -1.12 3.45
CA ILE A 116 2.88 -0.74 2.70
C ILE A 116 3.90 -0.23 3.70
N TYR A 117 5.13 -0.72 3.64
CA TYR A 117 6.21 -0.30 4.53
C TYR A 117 7.39 0.32 3.78
N GLN A 118 7.99 1.35 4.38
CA GLN A 118 9.29 1.90 4.03
C GLN A 118 10.09 2.08 5.32
N GLU A 119 11.12 1.24 5.51
CA GLU A 119 11.86 1.13 6.75
C GLU A 119 13.36 1.35 6.52
N TYR A 120 13.97 2.13 7.41
CA TYR A 120 15.42 2.31 7.49
C TYR A 120 15.94 1.98 8.89
N SER A 121 17.07 1.26 8.93
CA SER A 121 17.85 1.02 10.14
C SER A 121 19.31 1.40 9.94
N ALA A 122 19.80 2.32 10.77
CA ALA A 122 21.18 2.78 10.74
C ALA A 122 22.17 1.73 11.27
N GLU A 123 21.75 0.86 12.20
CA GLU A 123 22.60 -0.20 12.76
C GLU A 123 23.04 -1.20 11.69
N GLY A 124 22.11 -1.62 10.84
CA GLY A 124 22.36 -2.51 9.71
C GLY A 124 22.69 -1.79 8.40
N ASN A 125 22.60 -0.45 8.38
CA ASN A 125 22.55 0.36 7.16
C ASN A 125 21.63 -0.25 6.09
N SER A 126 20.42 -0.63 6.52
CA SER A 126 19.47 -1.40 5.71
C SER A 126 18.24 -0.58 5.38
N ASN A 127 17.81 -0.64 4.12
CA ASN A 127 16.52 -0.14 3.66
C ASN A 127 15.65 -1.34 3.30
N GLN A 128 14.42 -1.35 3.79
CA GLN A 128 13.42 -2.38 3.48
C GLN A 128 12.15 -1.69 2.99
N VAL A 129 11.54 -2.31 1.98
CA VAL A 129 10.30 -1.85 1.39
C VAL A 129 9.48 -3.08 0.98
N GLY A 130 8.17 -2.97 1.04
CA GLY A 130 7.28 -4.04 0.62
C GLY A 130 5.83 -3.76 0.98
N ILE A 131 5.01 -4.79 0.80
CA ILE A 131 3.61 -4.80 1.19
C ILE A 131 3.30 -6.09 1.94
N ILE A 132 2.70 -5.96 3.12
CA ILE A 132 2.15 -7.10 3.86
C ILE A 132 0.65 -7.15 3.59
N VAL A 133 0.18 -8.32 3.19
CA VAL A 133 -1.24 -8.62 3.00
C VAL A 133 -1.68 -9.57 4.11
N THR A 134 -2.65 -9.14 4.92
CA THR A 134 -3.25 -9.94 5.99
C THR A 134 -4.68 -10.30 5.62
N ASP A 135 -4.97 -11.59 5.49
CA ASP A 135 -6.35 -12.08 5.37
C ASP A 135 -7.04 -11.95 6.73
N LEU A 136 -8.10 -11.14 6.80
CA LEU A 136 -8.76 -10.78 8.06
C LEU A 136 -9.57 -11.92 8.68
N PHE A 137 -9.90 -12.96 7.90
CA PHE A 137 -10.67 -14.10 8.37
C PHE A 137 -9.78 -15.19 8.99
N SER A 138 -8.69 -15.53 8.31
CA SER A 138 -7.74 -16.58 8.70
C SER A 138 -6.58 -16.05 9.52
N HIS A 139 -6.36 -14.73 9.51
CA HIS A 139 -5.19 -14.05 10.06
C HIS A 139 -3.86 -14.48 9.42
N HIS A 140 -3.91 -15.12 8.24
CA HIS A 140 -2.71 -15.45 7.50
C HIS A 140 -2.09 -14.18 6.91
N GLN A 141 -0.78 -14.03 7.10
CA GLN A 141 -0.01 -12.90 6.59
C GLN A 141 0.94 -13.35 5.49
N GLN A 142 0.99 -12.57 4.42
CA GLN A 142 1.98 -12.70 3.36
C GLN A 142 2.77 -11.40 3.25
N ASP A 143 4.07 -11.48 3.48
CA ASP A 143 5.00 -10.39 3.18
C ASP A 143 5.48 -10.54 1.73
N ILE A 144 5.34 -9.46 0.97
CA ILE A 144 5.78 -9.34 -0.42
C ILE A 144 6.84 -8.25 -0.45
N SER A 145 8.09 -8.69 -0.41
CA SER A 145 9.25 -7.82 -0.39
C SER A 145 9.41 -7.06 -1.71
N GLY A 146 9.84 -5.81 -1.59
CA GLY A 146 10.21 -4.92 -2.68
C GLY A 146 11.71 -4.76 -2.82
N ASP A 147 12.16 -4.39 -4.02
CA ASP A 147 13.55 -4.01 -4.28
C ASP A 147 13.79 -2.56 -3.84
N PRO A 148 14.59 -2.31 -2.78
CA PRO A 148 14.87 -0.96 -2.31
C PRO A 148 15.56 -0.07 -3.35
N LEU A 149 16.23 -0.65 -4.35
CA LEU A 149 16.90 0.10 -5.42
C LEU A 149 15.91 0.68 -6.45
N THR A 150 14.67 0.19 -6.46
CA THR A 150 13.62 0.66 -7.37
C THR A 150 12.75 1.75 -6.77
N VAL A 151 12.99 2.11 -5.51
CA VAL A 151 12.19 3.09 -4.78
C VAL A 151 12.24 4.46 -5.48
N LYS A 152 11.06 5.04 -5.69
CA LYS A 152 10.87 6.43 -6.12
C LYS A 152 9.96 7.14 -5.12
N GLY A 153 10.33 8.36 -4.72
CA GLY A 153 9.61 9.10 -3.69
C GLY A 153 9.84 8.55 -2.27
N SER A 154 8.96 8.90 -1.33
CA SER A 154 9.04 8.43 0.06
C SER A 154 7.69 8.52 0.78
N LEU A 155 7.36 7.50 1.57
CA LEU A 155 6.22 7.54 2.50
C LEU A 155 6.37 8.61 3.59
N ILE A 156 7.59 9.06 3.88
CA ILE A 156 7.84 10.18 4.81
C ILE A 156 7.06 11.43 4.37
N ASN A 157 6.84 11.61 3.06
CA ASN A 157 6.07 12.72 2.53
C ASN A 157 4.62 12.76 3.05
N LEU A 158 4.09 11.65 3.58
CA LEU A 158 2.75 11.59 4.17
C LEU A 158 2.69 12.13 5.62
N ARG A 159 3.82 12.32 6.30
CA ARG A 159 3.87 12.85 7.68
C ARG A 159 3.22 14.23 7.84
N ASP A 160 3.28 15.03 6.78
CA ASP A 160 2.79 16.42 6.81
C ASP A 160 1.30 16.54 6.45
N TYR A 161 0.63 15.43 6.08
CA TYR A 161 -0.77 15.44 5.66
C TYR A 161 -1.71 15.23 6.85
N GLN A 162 -2.27 16.33 7.35
CA GLN A 162 -3.21 16.35 8.48
C GLN A 162 -4.51 15.58 8.24
N SER A 163 -4.86 15.29 6.99
CA SER A 163 -6.10 14.59 6.62
C SER A 163 -6.01 13.07 6.72
N LEU A 164 -4.83 12.51 7.01
CA LEU A 164 -4.64 11.10 7.26
C LEU A 164 -4.98 10.75 8.70
N ARG A 165 -5.57 9.57 8.90
CA ARG A 165 -5.78 9.02 10.23
C ARG A 165 -4.45 8.53 10.80
N PHE A 166 -4.24 8.79 12.09
CA PHE A 166 -3.11 8.25 12.87
C PHE A 166 -3.62 7.24 13.89
N PRO A 167 -2.82 6.22 14.26
CA PRO A 167 -3.22 5.25 15.28
C PRO A 167 -3.57 5.95 16.61
N GLY A 168 -4.76 5.68 17.15
CA GLY A 168 -5.23 6.24 18.42
C GLY A 168 -6.36 7.28 18.32
N GLU A 169 -6.81 7.63 17.11
CA GLU A 169 -8.12 8.26 16.93
C GLU A 169 -9.23 7.22 17.18
N VAL A 170 -9.75 7.19 18.40
CA VAL A 170 -10.84 6.31 18.82
C VAL A 170 -12.09 6.59 17.98
N ILE A 171 -12.49 5.62 17.17
CA ILE A 171 -13.79 5.62 16.50
C ILE A 171 -14.82 5.07 17.50
N ASP A 172 -15.64 5.95 18.07
CA ASP A 172 -16.85 5.57 18.80
C ASP A 172 -17.93 5.15 17.78
N ILE A 173 -17.91 3.88 17.36
CA ILE A 173 -18.87 3.31 16.40
C ILE A 173 -20.27 3.05 17.00
N HIS A 174 -20.58 3.57 18.18
CA HIS A 174 -21.87 3.39 18.86
C HIS A 174 -22.68 4.68 19.08
N LYS A 175 -22.45 5.74 18.28
CA LYS A 175 -23.41 6.86 18.19
C LYS A 175 -24.14 6.90 16.85
N GLN A 176 -25.19 6.08 16.76
CA GLN A 176 -26.42 6.40 16.04
C GLN A 176 -27.60 6.12 16.96
#